data_AF-A0A0F8BXZ9-F1
#
_entry.id   AF-A0A0F8BXZ9-F1
#
_cell.length_a   1.000
_cell.length_b   1.000
_cell.length_c   1.000
_cell.angle_alpha   90.00
_cell.angle_beta   90.00
_cell.angle_gamma   90.00
#
_symmetry.space_group_name_H-M   'P 1'
#
loop_
_entity.id
_entity.type
_entity.pdbx_description
1 polymer ?
#
loop_
_entity_poly.entity_id
_entity_poly.type
_entity_poly.pdbx_seq_one_letter_code
_entity_poly.pdbx_strand_id
1 'polypeptide(L)'
;MRYLTKILVLAACLIALSGVAAACTCGTNECKSPGYWKNHADSWSKVFCLNEKGVFIEKDWYPVDKAVDYMSEPVKGDKTYTLFKAVVAAKLNVRNGCCEDKQIESTISNASKWLYEHKVGSGVRANSEAWQGWYDQCGQWHEGGEYYYEILDAYNNGRYTCSSC
;
A
#
# COMPACT_ATOMS: atom_id res chain seq x y z
N MET A 1 27.90 49.55 -55.85
CA MET A 1 29.25 49.10 -55.45
C MET A 1 29.44 49.31 -53.96
N ARG A 2 29.47 48.23 -53.18
CA ARG A 2 30.48 47.90 -52.15
C ARG A 2 29.90 46.78 -51.29
N TYR A 3 30.59 45.66 -51.42
CA TYR A 3 30.34 44.38 -50.82
C TYR A 3 30.48 44.39 -49.29
N LEU A 4 29.93 43.32 -48.70
CA LEU A 4 30.39 42.65 -47.47
C LEU A 4 30.19 43.42 -46.16
N THR A 5 29.29 42.91 -45.31
CA THR A 5 29.75 42.10 -44.17
C THR A 5 28.61 41.37 -43.45
N LYS A 6 28.81 40.05 -43.29
CA LYS A 6 28.42 39.21 -42.14
C LYS A 6 26.98 38.66 -42.10
N ILE A 7 26.87 37.54 -42.80
CA ILE A 7 26.24 36.28 -42.36
C ILE A 7 26.06 36.24 -40.83
N LEU A 8 24.80 36.22 -40.39
CA LEU A 8 24.43 35.75 -39.06
C LEU A 8 23.40 34.63 -39.26
N VAL A 9 23.95 33.44 -39.50
CA VAL A 9 23.29 32.18 -39.22
C VAL A 9 23.01 32.16 -37.72
N LEU A 10 21.78 31.87 -37.31
CA LEU A 10 21.48 30.99 -36.19
C LEU A 10 19.98 30.71 -36.16
N ALA A 11 19.63 29.53 -36.67
CA ALA A 11 18.38 28.87 -36.36
C ALA A 11 18.27 28.71 -34.83
N ALA A 12 17.19 29.21 -34.25
CA ALA A 12 16.80 28.90 -32.89
C ALA A 12 15.33 28.47 -32.87
N CYS A 13 15.06 27.35 -33.57
CA CYS A 13 14.06 26.41 -33.09
C CYS A 13 14.66 25.72 -31.86
N LEU A 14 14.48 26.32 -30.69
CA LEU A 14 14.57 25.59 -29.43
C LEU A 14 13.22 25.77 -28.76
N ILE A 15 12.34 24.84 -29.14
CA ILE A 15 11.24 24.38 -28.32
C ILE A 15 11.89 23.96 -27.00
N ALA A 16 11.99 24.90 -26.06
CA ALA A 16 12.12 24.54 -24.67
C ALA A 16 10.75 23.97 -24.29
N LEU A 17 10.56 22.69 -24.62
CA LEU A 17 9.83 21.79 -23.75
C LEU A 17 10.50 22.00 -22.40
N SER A 18 9.93 22.87 -21.56
CA SER A 18 10.03 22.71 -20.14
C SER A 18 9.36 21.39 -19.85
N GLY A 19 10.12 20.31 -20.07
CA GLY A 19 9.99 19.07 -19.38
C GLY A 19 10.17 19.42 -17.91
N VAL A 20 9.13 19.95 -17.30
CA VAL A 20 8.83 19.62 -15.93
C VAL A 20 8.59 18.12 -16.02
N ALA A 21 9.67 17.34 -15.95
CA ALA A 21 9.57 16.05 -15.35
C ALA A 21 8.97 16.37 -13.98
N ALA A 22 7.65 16.21 -13.87
CA ALA A 22 7.05 15.98 -12.59
C ALA A 22 7.79 14.75 -12.09
N ALA A 23 8.89 14.98 -11.36
CA ALA A 23 9.45 13.97 -10.50
C ALA A 23 8.29 13.71 -9.55
N CYS A 24 7.49 12.69 -9.89
CA CYS A 24 6.42 12.29 -9.02
C CYS A 24 7.14 11.91 -7.73
N THR A 25 6.95 12.73 -6.70
CA THR A 25 7.60 12.52 -5.42
C THR A 25 6.96 11.27 -4.84
N CYS A 26 7.48 10.11 -5.22
CA CYS A 26 7.25 8.89 -4.51
C CYS A 26 7.58 9.13 -3.04
N GLY A 27 6.78 8.54 -2.14
CA GLY A 27 6.99 8.69 -0.71
C GLY A 27 8.45 8.48 -0.35
N THR A 28 9.06 9.47 0.30
CA THR A 28 10.51 9.49 0.58
C THR A 28 10.89 8.67 1.80
N ASN A 29 9.90 8.23 2.59
CA ASN A 29 10.14 7.50 3.82
C ASN A 29 10.18 6.01 3.55
N GLU A 30 11.04 5.31 4.30
CA GLU A 30 11.07 3.85 4.24
C GLU A 30 9.79 3.25 4.83
N CYS A 31 9.27 2.21 4.18
CA CYS A 31 8.23 1.37 4.74
C CYS A 31 8.71 0.71 6.04
N LYS A 32 7.84 0.66 7.04
CA LYS A 32 8.07 0.00 8.32
C LYS A 32 7.30 -1.32 8.36
N SER A 33 7.94 -2.33 8.93
CA SER A 33 7.37 -3.68 8.99
C SER A 33 6.13 -3.72 9.89
N PRO A 34 5.26 -4.76 9.74
CA PRO A 34 4.13 -4.91 10.65
C PRO A 34 4.57 -5.12 12.11
N GLY A 35 5.76 -5.70 12.31
CA GLY A 35 6.39 -5.84 13.63
C GLY A 35 6.78 -4.51 14.26
N TYR A 36 7.24 -3.54 13.45
CA TYR A 36 7.51 -2.18 13.94
C TYR A 36 6.21 -1.54 14.44
N TRP A 37 5.18 -1.49 13.59
CA TRP A 37 3.93 -0.79 13.90
C TRP A 37 3.25 -1.33 15.15
N LYS A 38 3.16 -2.66 15.34
CA LYS A 38 2.53 -3.21 16.55
C LYS A 38 3.29 -2.88 17.84
N ASN A 39 4.61 -2.71 17.76
CA ASN A 39 5.47 -2.44 18.92
C ASN A 39 5.70 -0.93 19.18
N HIS A 40 5.23 -0.06 18.27
CA HIS A 40 5.42 1.40 18.32
C HIS A 40 4.08 2.12 18.13
N ALA A 41 3.10 1.79 18.96
CA ALA A 41 1.76 2.39 18.95
C ALA A 41 1.79 3.93 19.11
N ASP A 42 2.80 4.46 19.82
CA ASP A 42 3.04 5.89 19.95
C ASP A 42 3.27 6.57 18.60
N SER A 43 3.88 5.85 17.65
CA SER A 43 4.22 6.36 16.33
C SER A 43 3.03 6.41 15.38
N TRP A 44 1.93 5.73 15.70
CA TRP A 44 0.69 5.81 14.92
C TRP A 44 0.13 7.23 14.96
N SER A 45 0.10 7.84 16.15
CA SER A 45 -0.37 9.22 16.33
C SER A 45 0.42 10.25 15.52
N LYS A 46 1.66 9.94 15.15
CA LYS A 46 2.52 10.84 14.35
C LYS A 46 2.18 10.81 12.87
N VAL A 47 1.55 9.74 12.38
CA VAL A 47 1.15 9.58 10.97
C VAL A 47 -0.33 9.90 10.73
N PHE A 48 -1.11 10.14 11.79
CA PHE A 48 -2.47 10.65 11.68
C PHE A 48 -2.49 12.18 11.78
N CYS A 49 -3.08 12.85 10.79
CA CYS A 49 -3.20 14.33 10.77
C CYS A 49 -4.23 14.87 11.77
N LEU A 50 -4.96 14.01 12.46
CA LEU A 50 -5.97 14.33 13.46
C LEU A 50 -5.77 13.34 14.62
N ASN A 51 -6.30 13.61 15.80
CA ASN A 51 -6.23 12.70 16.96
C ASN A 51 -6.96 11.33 16.74
N GLU A 52 -7.05 10.84 15.50
CA GLU A 52 -7.39 9.47 15.14
C GLU A 52 -6.41 8.52 15.83
N LYS A 53 -6.91 7.88 16.88
CA LYS A 53 -6.20 6.81 17.59
C LYS A 53 -6.68 5.45 17.09
N GLY A 54 -6.72 5.25 15.78
CA GLY A 54 -7.19 3.99 15.20
C GLY A 54 -7.13 3.94 13.68
N VAL A 55 -7.60 2.81 13.13
CA VAL A 55 -7.60 2.51 11.70
C VAL A 55 -8.97 2.00 11.26
N PHE A 56 -9.38 2.40 10.06
CA PHE A 56 -10.52 1.79 9.39
C PHE A 56 -10.09 0.61 8.52
N ILE A 57 -10.77 -0.52 8.71
CA ILE A 57 -10.79 -1.63 7.75
C ILE A 57 -12.18 -1.62 7.13
N GLU A 58 -12.27 -1.12 5.89
CA GLU A 58 -13.54 -0.70 5.29
C GLU A 58 -14.34 0.21 6.22
N LYS A 59 -15.44 -0.31 6.76
CA LYS A 59 -16.40 0.40 7.62
C LYS A 59 -16.18 0.14 9.10
N ASP A 60 -15.31 -0.82 9.44
CA ASP A 60 -15.06 -1.21 10.82
C ASP A 60 -13.91 -0.36 11.40
N TRP A 61 -14.20 0.37 12.47
CA TRP A 61 -13.22 1.16 13.21
C TRP A 61 -12.50 0.32 14.25
N TYR A 62 -11.16 0.35 14.23
CA TYR A 62 -10.30 -0.29 15.20
C TYR A 62 -9.48 0.76 15.94
N PRO A 63 -9.79 1.04 17.21
CA PRO A 63 -8.91 1.78 18.09
C PRO A 63 -7.49 1.16 18.13
N VAL A 64 -6.46 1.97 18.35
CA VAL A 64 -5.04 1.56 18.29
C VAL A 64 -4.75 0.37 19.20
N ASP A 65 -5.26 0.38 20.44
CA ASP A 65 -5.10 -0.73 21.38
C ASP A 65 -5.67 -2.04 20.82
N LYS A 66 -6.92 -2.02 20.36
CA LYS A 66 -7.56 -3.18 19.74
C LYS A 66 -6.85 -3.63 18.45
N ALA A 67 -6.40 -2.69 17.63
CA ALA A 67 -5.65 -2.99 16.42
C ALA A 67 -4.30 -3.64 16.75
N VAL A 68 -3.58 -3.12 17.75
CA VAL A 68 -2.32 -3.69 18.22
C VAL A 68 -2.51 -5.08 18.83
N ASP A 69 -3.57 -5.30 19.59
CA ASP A 69 -3.94 -6.62 20.12
C ASP A 69 -4.14 -7.62 18.97
N TYR A 70 -4.96 -7.25 17.96
CA TYR A 70 -5.19 -8.10 16.79
C TYR A 70 -3.92 -8.31 15.93
N MET A 71 -3.04 -7.31 15.84
CA MET A 71 -1.72 -7.48 15.21
C MET A 71 -0.78 -8.38 16.01
N SER A 72 -1.06 -8.59 17.29
CA SER A 72 -0.27 -9.43 18.21
C SER A 72 -0.78 -10.87 18.29
N GLU A 73 -2.01 -11.12 17.85
CA GLU A 73 -2.59 -12.47 17.83
C GLU A 73 -1.73 -13.47 17.04
N PRO A 74 -1.65 -14.73 17.50
CA PRO A 74 -1.01 -15.80 16.76
C PRO A 74 -1.68 -15.98 15.40
N VAL A 75 -0.87 -15.98 14.35
CA VAL A 75 -1.35 -16.22 12.97
C VAL A 75 -1.68 -17.70 12.69
N LYS A 76 -1.40 -18.59 13.64
CA LYS A 76 -1.63 -20.02 13.51
C LYS A 76 -3.11 -20.33 13.78
N GLY A 77 -3.82 -20.79 12.75
CA GLY A 77 -5.21 -21.26 12.87
C GLY A 77 -6.25 -20.29 12.34
N ASP A 78 -5.93 -19.00 12.25
CA ASP A 78 -6.79 -17.99 11.64
C ASP A 78 -5.98 -16.98 10.81
N LYS A 79 -6.23 -16.99 9.51
CA LYS A 79 -5.56 -16.15 8.53
C LYS A 79 -6.11 -14.73 8.47
N THR A 80 -7.26 -14.44 9.08
CA THR A 80 -7.75 -13.07 9.18
C THR A 80 -6.77 -12.18 9.97
N TYR A 81 -6.14 -12.69 11.03
CA TYR A 81 -5.08 -11.95 11.75
C TYR A 81 -3.81 -11.74 10.90
N THR A 82 -3.51 -12.68 9.99
CA THR A 82 -2.38 -12.55 9.06
C THR A 82 -2.59 -11.37 8.13
N LEU A 83 -3.75 -11.34 7.45
CA LEU A 83 -4.06 -10.25 6.52
C LEU A 83 -4.33 -8.93 7.23
N PHE A 84 -5.03 -8.93 8.37
CA PHE A 84 -5.27 -7.73 9.18
C PHE A 84 -3.97 -7.01 9.51
N LYS A 85 -2.96 -7.75 9.97
CA LYS A 85 -1.64 -7.20 10.30
C LYS A 85 -0.96 -6.55 9.10
N ALA A 86 -1.06 -7.15 7.92
CA ALA A 86 -0.49 -6.60 6.69
C ALA A 86 -1.24 -5.35 6.21
N VAL A 87 -2.58 -5.35 6.27
CA VAL A 87 -3.41 -4.20 5.87
C VAL A 87 -3.18 -3.00 6.78
N VAL A 88 -3.15 -3.20 8.09
CA VAL A 88 -2.91 -2.12 9.05
C VAL A 88 -1.52 -1.51 8.84
N ALA A 89 -0.49 -2.34 8.71
CA ALA A 89 0.87 -1.87 8.44
C ALA A 89 0.96 -1.10 7.12
N ALA A 90 0.29 -1.57 6.06
CA ALA A 90 0.30 -0.92 4.77
C ALA A 90 -0.36 0.46 4.83
N LYS A 91 -1.54 0.57 5.44
CA LYS A 91 -2.22 1.86 5.66
C LYS A 91 -1.36 2.85 6.44
N LEU A 92 -0.64 2.38 7.46
CA LEU A 92 0.27 3.22 8.25
C LEU A 92 1.51 3.63 7.44
N ASN A 93 2.04 2.74 6.60
CA ASN A 93 3.17 3.04 5.71
C ASN A 93 2.82 4.11 4.68
N VAL A 94 1.65 4.02 4.07
CA VAL A 94 1.13 5.04 3.14
C VAL A 94 1.04 6.40 3.85
N ARG A 95 0.46 6.44 5.05
CA ARG A 95 0.37 7.67 5.85
C ARG A 95 1.73 8.18 6.34
N ASN A 96 2.68 7.27 6.57
CA ASN A 96 4.06 7.59 6.89
C ASN A 96 4.81 8.14 5.66
N GLY A 97 4.20 8.20 4.48
CA GLY A 97 4.87 8.63 3.26
C GLY A 97 5.87 7.59 2.73
N CYS A 98 5.61 6.29 2.96
CA CYS A 98 6.23 5.27 2.14
C CYS A 98 5.65 5.35 0.73
N CYS A 99 6.50 5.14 -0.28
CA CYS A 99 6.07 5.10 -1.66
C CYS A 99 4.89 4.13 -1.86
N GLU A 100 3.90 4.50 -2.67
CA GLU A 100 2.82 3.61 -3.10
C GLU A 100 2.52 3.85 -4.57
N ASP A 101 1.98 2.84 -5.24
CA ASP A 101 1.41 2.96 -6.59
C ASP A 101 -0.01 2.38 -6.61
N LYS A 102 -0.66 2.43 -7.77
CA LYS A 102 -2.05 1.96 -7.92
C LYS A 102 -2.25 0.49 -7.54
N GLN A 103 -1.21 -0.35 -7.65
CA GLN A 103 -1.32 -1.74 -7.25
C GLN A 103 -1.36 -1.85 -5.72
N ILE A 104 -0.54 -1.09 -4.99
CA ILE A 104 -0.61 -1.05 -3.53
C ILE A 104 -1.94 -0.48 -3.05
N GLU A 105 -2.40 0.63 -3.63
CA GLU A 105 -3.68 1.25 -3.29
C GLU A 105 -4.86 0.26 -3.47
N SER A 106 -4.95 -0.36 -4.65
CA SER A 106 -6.01 -1.34 -4.95
C SER A 106 -5.90 -2.61 -4.09
N THR A 107 -4.68 -3.06 -3.78
CA THR A 107 -4.47 -4.22 -2.89
C THR A 107 -4.92 -3.91 -1.47
N ILE A 108 -4.58 -2.74 -0.91
CA ILE A 108 -5.05 -2.31 0.42
C ILE A 108 -6.58 -2.27 0.45
N SER A 109 -7.21 -1.74 -0.61
CA SER A 109 -8.67 -1.66 -0.74
C SER A 109 -9.31 -3.06 -0.76
N ASN A 110 -8.89 -3.92 -1.69
CA ASN A 110 -9.43 -5.28 -1.82
C ASN A 110 -9.19 -6.14 -0.58
N ALA A 111 -8.02 -6.02 0.05
CA ALA A 111 -7.71 -6.70 1.31
C ALA A 111 -8.59 -6.22 2.46
N SER A 112 -8.86 -4.91 2.53
CA SER A 112 -9.77 -4.35 3.53
C SER A 112 -11.18 -4.90 3.34
N LYS A 113 -11.66 -4.97 2.09
CA LYS A 113 -12.95 -5.58 1.74
C LYS A 113 -13.02 -7.05 2.11
N TRP A 114 -11.96 -7.82 1.81
CA TRP A 114 -11.89 -9.23 2.18
C TRP A 114 -12.01 -9.42 3.71
N LEU A 115 -11.36 -8.57 4.53
CA LEU A 115 -11.47 -8.61 6.00
C LEU A 115 -12.83 -8.14 6.51
N TYR A 116 -13.52 -7.28 5.77
CA TYR A 116 -14.88 -6.88 6.09
C TYR A 116 -15.88 -8.03 5.90
N GLU A 117 -15.67 -8.84 4.85
CA GLU A 117 -16.45 -10.05 4.55
C GLU A 117 -16.07 -11.23 5.48
N HIS A 118 -14.79 -11.33 5.84
CA HIS A 118 -14.23 -12.33 6.75
C HIS A 118 -13.73 -11.68 8.04
N LYS A 119 -14.66 -11.44 8.98
CA LYS A 119 -14.37 -10.72 10.22
C LYS A 119 -13.13 -11.26 10.92
N VAL A 120 -12.30 -10.35 11.43
CA VAL A 120 -11.07 -10.71 12.15
C VAL A 120 -11.42 -11.60 13.35
N GLY A 121 -10.77 -12.76 13.45
CA GLY A 121 -11.08 -13.79 14.45
C GLY A 121 -12.12 -14.82 14.01
N SER A 122 -12.56 -14.82 12.74
CA SER A 122 -13.58 -15.76 12.23
C SER A 122 -13.06 -17.18 11.96
N GLY A 123 -11.76 -17.44 12.12
CA GLY A 123 -11.17 -18.77 11.98
C GLY A 123 -10.91 -19.20 10.55
N VAL A 124 -10.64 -18.26 9.62
CA VAL A 124 -10.33 -18.60 8.23
C VAL A 124 -9.05 -19.42 8.17
N ARG A 125 -9.16 -20.66 7.68
CA ARG A 125 -8.04 -21.60 7.62
C ARG A 125 -7.17 -21.34 6.40
N ALA A 126 -5.88 -21.65 6.51
CA ALA A 126 -4.90 -21.52 5.44
C ALA A 126 -5.23 -22.37 4.19
N ASN A 127 -5.98 -23.47 4.35
CA ASN A 127 -6.37 -24.36 3.26
C ASN A 127 -7.83 -24.16 2.84
N SER A 128 -8.45 -23.04 3.21
CA SER A 128 -9.80 -22.71 2.76
C SER A 128 -9.75 -21.94 1.44
N GLU A 129 -10.79 -22.10 0.63
CA GLU A 129 -10.99 -21.33 -0.61
C GLU A 129 -10.98 -19.82 -0.34
N ALA A 130 -11.54 -19.36 0.78
CA ALA A 130 -11.48 -17.95 1.18
C ALA A 130 -10.05 -17.41 1.28
N TRP A 131 -9.10 -18.25 1.75
CA TRP A 131 -7.69 -17.87 1.85
C TRP A 131 -6.93 -18.08 0.53
N GLN A 132 -7.08 -19.25 -0.10
CA GLN A 132 -6.26 -19.64 -1.26
C GLN A 132 -6.77 -19.07 -2.59
N GLY A 133 -8.03 -18.63 -2.63
CA GLY A 133 -8.74 -18.34 -3.87
C GLY A 133 -9.48 -19.58 -4.39
N TRP A 134 -10.31 -19.37 -5.41
CA TRP A 134 -11.17 -20.41 -5.98
C TRP A 134 -11.52 -20.08 -7.43
N TYR A 135 -11.93 -21.11 -8.18
CA TYR A 135 -12.52 -20.95 -9.50
C TYR A 135 -14.05 -21.02 -9.39
N ASP A 136 -14.74 -20.06 -10.02
CA ASP A 136 -16.18 -20.13 -10.11
C ASP A 136 -16.68 -21.13 -11.15
N GLN A 137 -18.00 -21.29 -11.21
CA GLN A 137 -18.67 -22.17 -12.17
C GLN A 137 -18.42 -21.78 -13.64
N CYS A 138 -17.93 -20.58 -13.91
CA CYS A 138 -17.55 -20.09 -15.23
C CYS A 138 -16.05 -20.27 -15.51
N GLY A 139 -15.28 -20.83 -14.56
CA GLY A 139 -13.83 -21.00 -14.66
C GLY A 139 -13.05 -19.70 -14.44
N GLN A 140 -13.67 -18.66 -13.88
CA GLN A 140 -12.97 -17.43 -13.50
C GLN A 140 -12.30 -17.61 -12.14
N TRP A 141 -11.04 -17.21 -12.04
CA TRP A 141 -10.31 -17.18 -10.77
C TRP A 141 -10.76 -15.98 -9.91
N HIS A 142 -10.89 -16.22 -8.61
CA HIS A 142 -11.17 -15.20 -7.59
C HIS A 142 -10.06 -15.23 -6.55
N GLU A 143 -9.42 -14.09 -6.32
CA GLU A 143 -8.32 -13.99 -5.38
C GLU A 143 -8.76 -14.20 -3.93
N GLY A 144 -8.05 -15.07 -3.21
CA GLY A 144 -8.21 -15.23 -1.78
C GLY A 144 -7.37 -14.25 -0.96
N GLY A 145 -7.49 -14.32 0.36
CA GLY A 145 -6.73 -13.47 1.28
C GLY A 145 -5.20 -13.61 1.15
N GLU A 146 -4.71 -14.76 0.69
CA GLU A 146 -3.28 -15.03 0.49
C GLU A 146 -2.66 -14.11 -0.57
N TYR A 147 -3.34 -13.97 -1.71
CA TYR A 147 -2.87 -13.12 -2.81
C TYR A 147 -2.64 -11.67 -2.34
N TYR A 148 -3.60 -11.11 -1.61
CA TYR A 148 -3.43 -9.76 -1.07
C TYR A 148 -2.35 -9.69 0.01
N TYR A 149 -2.27 -10.72 0.87
CA TYR A 149 -1.26 -10.78 1.93
C TYR A 149 0.16 -10.77 1.35
N GLU A 150 0.46 -11.56 0.33
CA GLU A 150 1.81 -11.64 -0.23
C GLU A 150 2.29 -10.31 -0.80
N ILE A 151 1.42 -9.59 -1.51
CA ILE A 151 1.72 -8.26 -2.04
C ILE A 151 1.97 -7.27 -0.90
N LEU A 152 1.10 -7.24 0.11
CA LEU A 152 1.23 -6.32 1.25
C LEU A 152 2.42 -6.68 2.15
N ASP A 153 2.77 -7.96 2.28
CA ASP A 153 3.94 -8.40 3.03
C ASP A 153 5.23 -7.96 2.32
N ALA A 154 5.31 -8.11 1.00
CA ALA A 154 6.41 -7.58 0.21
C ALA A 154 6.51 -6.05 0.37
N TYR A 155 5.38 -5.34 0.29
CA TYR A 155 5.31 -3.89 0.47
C TYR A 155 5.82 -3.44 1.85
N ASN A 156 5.23 -3.98 2.91
CA ASN A 156 5.55 -3.58 4.28
C ASN A 156 6.99 -3.92 4.70
N ASN A 157 7.61 -4.88 4.03
CA ASN A 157 9.01 -5.26 4.27
C ASN A 157 9.99 -4.64 3.26
N GLY A 158 9.57 -3.63 2.48
CA GLY A 158 10.43 -2.88 1.55
C GLY A 158 10.93 -3.72 0.37
N ARG A 159 10.27 -4.83 0.06
CA ARG A 159 10.59 -5.73 -1.07
C ARG A 159 9.77 -5.41 -2.32
N TYR A 160 8.83 -4.47 -2.22
CA TYR A 160 8.04 -3.96 -3.34
C TYR A 160 8.71 -2.75 -3.96
N THR A 161 8.92 -2.78 -5.28
CA THR A 161 9.43 -1.64 -6.05
C THR A 161 8.26 -0.89 -6.67
N CYS A 162 8.03 0.36 -6.25
CA CYS A 162 7.01 1.19 -6.89
C CYS A 162 7.34 1.41 -8.37
N SER A 163 6.40 1.04 -9.23
CA SER A 163 6.64 1.06 -10.67
C SER A 163 6.44 2.45 -11.30
N SER A 164 5.64 3.32 -10.70
CA SER A 164 5.47 4.75 -11.04
C SER A 164 4.58 5.38 -9.96
N CYS A 165 4.91 6.56 -9.45
CA CYS A 165 3.92 7.40 -8.75
C CYS A 165 3.22 8.31 -9.75
#